data_AF-A0A1Z3MKV7-F1
#
_entry.id   AF-A0A1Z3MKV7-F1
#
_cell.length_a   1.000
_cell.length_b   1.000
_cell.length_c   1.000
_cell.angle_alpha   90.00
_cell.angle_beta   90.00
_cell.angle_gamma   90.00
#
_symmetry.space_group_name_H-M   'P 1'
#
loop_
_entity.id
_entity.type
_entity.pdbx_description
1 polymer ?
#
loop_
_entity_poly.entity_id
_entity_poly.type
_entity_poly.pdbx_seq_one_letter_code
_entity_poly.pdbx_strand_id
1 'polypeptide(L)'
;MASTTINRKNLARQILAGRAIAKLTRVELAKLASMAHPTVKLAEDGDSTVSEEALGKICRALENLGFEFLDGTNTPSLAFHEQNEIESAGITADASMPGWVRRIYPRRLDARSLFNDLEACGVQVDNVNVLLDLCATSEGSWMDTIGELASKGRKYGIHFQWRDVVNTEGLRHALRIYSLPPATLNALEQNITKPGDALELSGNVANQ
;
A
#
# COMPACT_ATOMS: atom_id res chain seq x y z
N MET A 1 -25.29 -14.62 -5.29
CA MET A 1 -24.39 -14.50 -4.12
C MET A 1 -23.05 -15.09 -4.53
N ALA A 2 -22.02 -14.26 -4.70
CA ALA A 2 -20.70 -14.76 -5.08
C ALA A 2 -20.17 -15.65 -3.95
N SER A 3 -19.72 -16.85 -4.29
CA SER A 3 -19.02 -17.74 -3.36
C SER A 3 -17.77 -17.01 -2.86
N THR A 4 -17.85 -16.44 -1.66
CA THR A 4 -16.71 -15.81 -0.97
C THR A 4 -15.78 -16.91 -0.50
N THR A 5 -15.01 -17.44 -1.45
CA THR A 5 -14.03 -18.49 -1.23
C THR A 5 -12.66 -17.85 -1.11
N ILE A 6 -11.88 -18.28 -0.12
CA ILE A 6 -10.48 -17.86 0.06
C ILE A 6 -9.74 -18.04 -1.27
N ASN A 7 -9.19 -16.95 -1.82
CA ASN A 7 -8.39 -17.02 -3.03
C ASN A 7 -6.97 -17.48 -2.66
N ARG A 8 -6.77 -18.79 -2.68
CA ARG A 8 -5.51 -19.45 -2.29
C ARG A 8 -4.30 -18.99 -3.08
N LYS A 9 -4.47 -18.59 -4.34
CA LYS A 9 -3.37 -18.11 -5.18
C LYS A 9 -2.84 -16.75 -4.72
N ASN A 10 -3.75 -15.83 -4.40
CA ASN A 10 -3.37 -14.54 -3.84
C ASN A 10 -2.83 -14.70 -2.43
N LEU A 11 -3.49 -15.50 -1.60
CA LEU A 11 -3.03 -15.78 -0.24
C LEU A 11 -1.62 -16.40 -0.23
N ALA A 12 -1.32 -17.34 -1.13
CA ALA A 12 0.00 -17.92 -1.29
C ALA A 12 1.08 -16.85 -1.55
N ARG A 13 0.79 -15.89 -2.45
CA ARG A 13 1.69 -14.77 -2.75
C ARG A 13 1.86 -13.85 -1.55
N GLN A 14 0.78 -13.56 -0.83
CA GLN A 14 0.82 -12.76 0.39
C GLN A 14 1.67 -13.45 1.47
N ILE A 15 1.47 -14.75 1.73
CA ILE A 15 2.26 -15.51 2.70
C ILE A 15 3.73 -15.50 2.32
N LEU A 16 4.05 -15.76 1.04
CA LEU A 16 5.41 -15.74 0.53
C LEU A 16 6.06 -14.35 0.70
N ALA A 17 5.34 -13.29 0.31
CA ALA A 17 5.82 -11.92 0.41
C ALA A 17 6.03 -11.50 1.87
N GLY A 18 5.05 -11.72 2.75
CA GLY A 18 5.16 -11.41 4.18
C GLY A 18 6.33 -12.13 4.84
N ARG A 19 6.51 -13.43 4.52
CA ARG A 19 7.68 -14.19 4.99
C ARG A 19 8.99 -13.60 4.50
N ALA A 20 9.09 -13.26 3.21
CA ALA A 20 10.30 -12.71 2.62
C ALA A 20 10.65 -11.32 3.19
N ILE A 21 9.66 -10.45 3.34
CA ILE A 21 9.81 -9.10 3.91
C ILE A 21 10.29 -9.18 5.37
N ALA A 22 9.69 -10.09 6.16
CA ALA A 22 10.11 -10.34 7.54
C ALA A 22 11.43 -11.12 7.67
N LYS A 23 12.07 -11.49 6.55
CA LYS A 23 13.31 -12.28 6.48
C LYS A 23 13.23 -13.61 7.23
N LEU A 24 12.05 -14.23 7.24
CA LEU A 24 11.83 -15.51 7.90
C LEU A 24 12.08 -16.69 6.96
N THR A 25 12.64 -17.75 7.51
CA THR A 25 12.60 -19.08 6.92
C THR A 25 11.20 -19.69 7.09
N ARG A 26 10.87 -20.71 6.28
CA ARG A 26 9.61 -21.45 6.45
C ARG A 26 9.49 -22.11 7.83
N VAL A 27 10.62 -22.53 8.39
CA VAL A 27 10.68 -23.15 9.72
C VAL A 27 10.33 -22.13 10.80
N GLU A 28 10.83 -20.90 10.69
CA GLU A 28 10.51 -19.83 11.65
C GLU A 28 9.05 -19.40 11.56
N LEU A 29 8.52 -19.20 10.35
CA LEU A 29 7.09 -18.90 10.19
C LEU A 29 6.21 -20.04 10.72
N ALA A 30 6.59 -21.31 10.49
CA ALA A 30 5.87 -22.46 11.01
C ALA A 30 5.89 -22.50 12.55
N LYS A 31 7.01 -22.13 13.18
CA LYS A 31 7.10 -21.99 14.65
C LYS A 31 6.16 -20.90 15.16
N LEU A 32 6.16 -19.72 14.53
CA LEU A 32 5.25 -18.62 14.91
C LEU A 32 3.78 -19.03 14.77
N ALA A 33 3.44 -19.77 13.71
CA ALA A 33 2.10 -20.27 13.46
C ALA A 33 1.77 -21.59 14.21
N SER A 34 2.70 -22.10 15.04
CA SER A 34 2.56 -23.36 15.80
C SER A 34 2.16 -24.57 14.93
N MET A 35 2.89 -24.79 13.83
CA MET A 35 2.62 -25.89 12.89
C MET A 35 3.89 -26.49 12.29
N ALA A 36 3.73 -27.54 11.49
CA ALA A 36 4.83 -28.16 10.77
C ALA A 36 5.25 -27.33 9.54
N HIS A 37 6.56 -27.24 9.28
CA HIS A 37 7.09 -26.47 8.16
C HIS A 37 6.60 -26.91 6.75
N PRO A 38 6.28 -28.19 6.46
CA PRO A 38 5.74 -28.56 5.15
C PRO A 38 4.38 -27.92 4.88
N THR A 39 3.57 -27.68 5.91
CA THR A 39 2.28 -26.99 5.78
C THR A 39 2.46 -25.56 5.28
N VAL A 40 3.49 -24.85 5.76
CA VAL A 40 3.82 -23.49 5.27
C VAL A 40 4.24 -23.52 3.81
N LYS A 41 5.06 -24.51 3.40
CA LYS A 41 5.43 -24.68 2.00
C LYS A 41 4.19 -24.88 1.11
N LEU A 42 3.31 -25.82 1.48
CA LEU A 42 2.08 -26.08 0.73
C LEU A 42 1.17 -24.83 0.66
N ALA A 43 1.11 -24.04 1.72
CA ALA A 43 0.37 -22.78 1.75
C ALA A 43 0.97 -21.73 0.79
N GLU A 44 2.30 -21.60 0.73
CA GLU A 44 3.01 -20.75 -0.23
C GLU A 44 2.87 -21.21 -1.69
N ASP A 45 2.62 -22.51 -1.90
CA ASP A 45 2.34 -23.08 -3.22
C ASP A 45 0.85 -22.91 -3.61
N GLY A 46 -0.01 -22.43 -2.70
CA GLY A 46 -1.44 -22.26 -2.92
C GLY A 46 -2.22 -23.57 -2.92
N ASP A 47 -1.66 -24.62 -2.32
CA ASP A 47 -2.21 -25.97 -2.32
C ASP A 47 -3.60 -26.03 -1.65
N SER A 48 -4.53 -26.74 -2.28
CA SER A 48 -5.93 -26.85 -1.82
C SER A 48 -6.10 -27.78 -0.62
N THR A 49 -5.12 -28.62 -0.32
CA THR A 49 -5.15 -29.58 0.81
C THR A 49 -4.87 -28.93 2.16
N VAL A 50 -4.28 -27.72 2.17
CA VAL A 50 -4.05 -26.98 3.42
C VAL A 50 -5.39 -26.53 4.01
N SER A 51 -5.66 -26.90 5.26
CA SER A 51 -6.91 -26.54 5.92
C SER A 51 -7.03 -25.03 6.13
N GLU A 52 -8.27 -24.52 6.17
CA GLU A 52 -8.51 -23.09 6.46
C GLU A 52 -8.01 -22.70 7.85
N GLU A 53 -8.06 -23.61 8.83
CA GLU A 53 -7.50 -23.38 10.17
C GLU A 53 -5.98 -23.14 10.10
N ALA A 54 -5.25 -23.93 9.31
CA ALA A 54 -3.82 -23.75 9.13
C ALA A 54 -3.52 -22.43 8.42
N LEU A 55 -4.26 -22.08 7.36
CA LEU A 55 -4.14 -20.79 6.70
C LEU A 55 -4.41 -19.63 7.67
N GLY A 56 -5.43 -19.75 8.52
CA GLY A 56 -5.75 -18.77 9.56
C GLY A 56 -4.61 -18.58 10.56
N LYS A 57 -3.99 -19.66 11.04
CA LYS A 57 -2.81 -19.58 11.92
C LYS A 57 -1.63 -18.88 11.26
N ILE A 58 -1.38 -19.12 9.97
CA ILE A 58 -0.34 -18.42 9.20
C ILE A 58 -0.67 -16.94 9.07
N CYS A 59 -1.91 -16.59 8.68
CA CYS A 59 -2.35 -15.19 8.58
C CYS A 59 -2.19 -14.47 9.92
N ARG A 60 -2.62 -15.07 11.03
CA ARG A 60 -2.45 -14.51 12.38
C ARG A 60 -0.98 -14.31 12.75
N ALA A 61 -0.12 -15.27 12.43
CA ALA A 61 1.31 -15.14 12.66
C ALA A 61 1.91 -13.94 11.92
N LEU A 62 1.51 -13.73 10.66
CA LEU A 62 1.94 -12.56 9.87
C LEU A 62 1.32 -11.26 10.40
N GLU A 63 0.04 -11.23 10.75
CA GLU A 63 -0.59 -10.04 11.34
C GLU A 63 0.10 -9.61 12.63
N ASN A 64 0.53 -10.57 13.45
CA ASN A 64 1.29 -10.31 14.68
C ASN A 64 2.70 -9.74 14.44
N LEU A 65 3.24 -9.88 13.23
CA LEU A 65 4.48 -9.23 12.81
C LEU A 65 4.26 -7.82 12.25
N GLY A 66 3.02 -7.36 12.12
CA GLY A 66 2.70 -6.05 11.55
C GLY A 66 2.11 -6.08 10.14
N PHE A 67 1.89 -7.26 9.55
CA PHE A 67 1.30 -7.32 8.20
C PHE A 67 -0.21 -7.05 8.20
N GLU A 68 -0.70 -6.29 7.21
CA GLU A 68 -2.11 -6.02 6.95
C GLU A 68 -2.55 -6.59 5.60
N PHE A 69 -3.61 -7.40 5.59
CA PHE A 69 -4.24 -7.94 4.38
C PHE A 69 -5.29 -6.96 3.85
N LEU A 70 -4.91 -5.99 3.02
CA LEU A 70 -5.74 -4.81 2.69
C LEU A 70 -7.15 -5.10 2.19
N ASP A 71 -7.29 -6.06 1.27
CA ASP A 71 -8.57 -6.48 0.68
C ASP A 71 -8.83 -7.98 0.94
N GLY A 72 -8.32 -8.47 2.08
CA GLY A 72 -8.29 -9.88 2.41
C GLY A 72 -7.48 -10.67 1.38
N THR A 73 -8.06 -11.76 0.86
CA THR A 73 -7.39 -12.59 -0.17
C THR A 73 -7.82 -12.22 -1.60
N ASN A 74 -8.73 -11.26 -1.78
CA ASN A 74 -9.21 -10.87 -3.10
C ASN A 74 -8.10 -10.26 -3.99
N THR A 75 -7.11 -9.64 -3.37
CA THR A 75 -5.90 -9.09 -4.02
C THR A 75 -4.65 -9.72 -3.39
N PRO A 76 -3.49 -9.70 -4.07
CA PRO A 76 -2.23 -10.16 -3.49
C PRO A 76 -1.54 -9.09 -2.62
N SER A 77 -2.23 -7.98 -2.32
CA SER A 77 -1.66 -6.81 -1.64
C SER A 77 -1.44 -7.07 -0.15
N LEU A 78 -0.33 -6.53 0.37
CA LEU A 78 0.00 -6.50 1.79
C LEU A 78 0.55 -5.11 2.13
N ALA A 79 0.21 -4.62 3.31
CA ALA A 79 0.96 -3.53 3.96
C ALA A 79 1.74 -4.08 5.16
N PHE A 80 2.77 -3.35 5.58
CA PHE A 80 3.55 -3.64 6.77
C PHE A 80 3.54 -2.42 7.68
N HIS A 81 3.27 -2.66 8.95
CA HIS A 81 3.13 -1.65 9.99
C HIS A 81 4.20 -1.86 11.06
N GLU A 82 4.77 -0.76 11.54
CA GLU A 82 5.76 -0.80 12.62
C GLU A 82 5.11 -1.20 13.96
N GLN A 83 5.93 -1.69 14.89
CA GLN A 83 5.46 -2.28 16.15
C GLN A 83 4.59 -1.31 16.99
N ASN A 84 4.90 -0.01 16.93
CA ASN A 84 4.16 1.07 17.59
C ASN A 84 2.73 1.26 17.02
N GLU A 85 2.48 0.88 15.77
CA GLU A 85 1.17 0.96 15.14
C GLU A 85 0.28 -0.24 15.48
N ILE A 86 0.87 -1.38 15.85
CA ILE A 86 0.16 -2.63 16.19
C ILE A 86 -0.81 -2.46 17.36
N GLU A 87 -0.46 -1.62 18.34
CA GLU A 87 -1.31 -1.38 19.52
C GLU A 87 -2.63 -0.68 19.17
N SER A 88 -2.67 0.02 18.04
CA SER A 88 -3.84 0.74 17.56
C SER A 88 -4.70 -0.07 16.59
N ALA A 89 -4.28 -1.30 16.26
CA ALA A 89 -4.94 -2.11 15.25
C ALA A 89 -6.35 -2.58 15.68
N GLY A 90 -7.30 -2.46 14.76
CA GLY A 90 -8.63 -3.04 14.88
C GLY A 90 -8.73 -4.43 14.23
N ILE A 91 -9.89 -5.07 14.40
CA ILE A 91 -10.24 -6.31 13.71
C ILE A 91 -11.56 -6.06 12.97
N THR A 92 -11.63 -6.48 11.70
CA THR A 92 -12.86 -6.41 10.90
C THR A 92 -13.22 -7.78 10.34
N ALA A 93 -14.50 -7.97 10.02
CA ALA A 93 -14.99 -9.16 9.34
C ALA A 93 -14.66 -9.09 7.84
N ASP A 94 -14.14 -10.19 7.29
CA ASP A 94 -13.82 -10.32 5.86
C ASP A 94 -14.00 -11.78 5.43
N ALA A 95 -15.02 -12.04 4.61
CA ALA A 95 -15.37 -13.40 4.18
C ALA A 95 -14.34 -14.03 3.22
N SER A 96 -13.40 -13.25 2.67
CA SER A 96 -12.31 -13.78 1.86
C SER A 96 -11.13 -14.30 2.71
N MET A 97 -11.12 -14.01 4.01
CA MET A 97 -10.02 -14.35 4.91
C MET A 97 -10.25 -15.68 5.62
N PRO A 98 -9.21 -16.51 5.80
CA PRO A 98 -9.28 -17.66 6.69
C PRO A 98 -9.65 -17.21 8.11
N GLY A 99 -10.70 -17.79 8.68
CA GLY A 99 -11.24 -17.36 9.98
C GLY A 99 -12.14 -16.12 9.94
N TRP A 100 -12.48 -15.63 8.73
CA TRP A 100 -13.52 -14.63 8.46
C TRP A 100 -13.25 -13.25 9.04
N VAL A 101 -12.02 -13.01 9.49
CA VAL A 101 -11.60 -11.74 10.08
C VAL A 101 -10.18 -11.42 9.63
N ARG A 102 -9.86 -10.13 9.64
CA ARG A 102 -8.49 -9.62 9.44
C ARG A 102 -8.22 -8.44 10.34
N ARG A 103 -6.93 -8.23 10.62
CA ARG A 103 -6.44 -7.02 11.28
C ARG A 103 -6.51 -5.85 10.30
N ILE A 104 -6.96 -4.71 10.80
CA ILE A 104 -6.94 -3.43 10.09
C ILE A 104 -6.20 -2.42 10.94
N TYR A 105 -5.42 -1.56 10.30
CA TYR A 105 -4.69 -0.51 11.00
C TYR A 105 -5.42 0.82 10.80
N PRO A 106 -5.47 1.70 11.81
CA PRO A 106 -6.01 3.04 11.63
C PRO A 106 -5.17 3.74 10.56
N ARG A 107 -5.72 3.80 9.35
CA ARG A 107 -5.19 4.67 8.31
C ARG A 107 -5.42 6.08 8.81
N ARG A 108 -4.34 6.80 9.12
CA ARG A 108 -4.44 8.27 9.22
C ARG A 108 -4.70 8.74 7.81
N LEU A 109 -5.95 8.94 7.42
CA LEU A 109 -6.29 9.46 6.09
C LEU A 109 -6.05 10.98 6.07
N ASP A 110 -4.81 11.36 6.37
CA ASP A 110 -4.30 12.72 6.38
C ASP A 110 -3.33 12.93 5.22
N ALA A 111 -2.96 14.20 4.98
CA ALA A 111 -2.06 14.57 3.90
C ALA A 111 -0.70 13.87 4.01
N ARG A 112 -0.19 13.64 5.23
CA ARG A 112 1.09 12.98 5.47
C ARG A 112 1.07 11.54 4.99
N SER A 113 0.03 10.80 5.34
CA SER A 113 -0.08 9.40 4.93
C SER A 113 -0.27 9.30 3.43
N LEU A 114 -1.01 10.23 2.80
CA LEU A 114 -1.10 10.29 1.35
C LEU A 114 0.28 10.42 0.71
N PHE A 115 1.14 11.33 1.19
CA PHE A 115 2.48 11.50 0.62
C PHE A 115 3.39 10.29 0.85
N ASN A 116 3.29 9.64 2.02
CA ASN A 116 4.01 8.39 2.28
C ASN A 116 3.57 7.28 1.31
N ASP A 117 2.26 7.13 1.08
CA ASP A 117 1.72 6.13 0.15
C ASP A 117 2.11 6.43 -1.31
N LEU A 118 2.15 7.71 -1.70
CA LEU A 118 2.67 8.16 -2.99
C LEU A 118 4.15 7.80 -3.14
N GLU A 119 4.98 8.08 -2.13
CA GLU A 119 6.41 7.73 -2.14
C GLU A 119 6.62 6.21 -2.23
N ALA A 120 5.84 5.42 -1.49
CA ALA A 120 5.87 3.96 -1.56
C ALA A 120 5.50 3.42 -2.95
N CYS A 121 4.68 4.15 -3.70
CA CYS A 121 4.38 3.84 -5.10
C CYS A 121 5.49 4.27 -6.07
N GLY A 122 6.52 4.99 -5.62
CA GLY A 122 7.60 5.52 -6.45
C GLY A 122 7.35 6.95 -6.94
N VAL A 123 6.38 7.67 -6.37
CA VAL A 123 6.11 9.09 -6.67
C VAL A 123 6.87 9.97 -5.68
N GLN A 124 7.79 10.77 -6.19
CA GLN A 124 8.44 11.83 -5.44
C GLN A 124 7.57 13.09 -5.43
N VAL A 125 7.42 13.68 -4.23
CA VAL A 125 6.78 14.98 -4.02
C VAL A 125 7.83 16.00 -3.61
N ASP A 126 8.09 16.98 -4.47
CA ASP A 126 9.03 18.05 -4.14
C ASP A 126 8.43 18.97 -3.06
N ASN A 127 9.27 19.40 -2.11
CA ASN A 127 8.89 20.29 -1.00
C ASN A 127 7.74 19.76 -0.12
N VAL A 128 7.71 18.44 0.13
CA VAL A 128 6.64 17.78 0.92
C VAL A 128 6.34 18.43 2.27
N ASN A 129 7.36 18.94 2.98
CA ASN A 129 7.16 19.62 4.26
C ASN A 129 6.36 20.92 4.13
N VAL A 130 6.64 21.73 3.10
CA VAL A 130 5.88 22.96 2.81
C VAL A 130 4.44 22.61 2.46
N LEU A 131 4.24 21.54 1.70
CA LEU A 131 2.91 21.07 1.33
C LEU A 131 2.11 20.57 2.55
N LEU A 132 2.78 19.89 3.48
CA LEU A 132 2.18 19.47 4.75
C LEU A 132 1.78 20.67 5.62
N ASP A 133 2.64 21.68 5.71
CA ASP A 133 2.35 22.90 6.47
C ASP A 133 1.17 23.65 5.85
N LEU A 134 1.09 23.75 4.52
CA LEU A 134 -0.07 24.30 3.82
C LEU A 134 -1.34 23.51 4.12
N CYS A 135 -1.30 22.18 4.02
CA CYS A 135 -2.43 21.31 4.34
C CYS A 135 -2.92 21.47 5.80
N ALA A 136 -2.01 21.78 6.73
CA ALA A 136 -2.33 21.98 8.14
C ALA A 136 -2.84 23.39 8.48
N THR A 137 -2.51 24.40 7.67
CA THR A 137 -2.79 25.82 7.94
C THR A 137 -3.88 26.43 7.06
N SER A 138 -4.25 25.76 5.95
CA SER A 138 -5.37 26.16 5.12
C SER A 138 -6.70 26.13 5.86
N GLU A 139 -7.61 27.06 5.53
CA GLU A 139 -8.97 27.11 6.09
C GLU A 139 -9.87 25.94 5.62
N GLY A 140 -9.54 25.31 4.49
CA GLY A 140 -10.28 24.19 3.91
C GLY A 140 -9.75 22.81 4.31
N SER A 141 -10.37 21.75 3.81
CA SER A 141 -9.84 20.39 3.98
C SER A 141 -8.45 20.29 3.34
N TRP A 142 -7.57 19.48 3.93
CA TRP A 142 -6.28 19.15 3.31
C TRP A 142 -6.46 18.57 1.89
N MET A 143 -7.56 17.84 1.65
CA MET A 143 -7.90 17.29 0.34
C MET A 143 -8.22 18.38 -0.68
N ASP A 144 -8.88 19.46 -0.26
CA ASP A 144 -9.21 20.60 -1.12
C ASP A 144 -7.93 21.37 -1.46
N THR A 145 -7.05 21.57 -0.47
CA THR A 145 -5.74 22.19 -0.66
C THR A 145 -4.90 21.42 -1.69
N ILE A 146 -4.85 20.08 -1.57
CA ILE A 146 -4.14 19.25 -2.55
C ILE A 146 -4.81 19.27 -3.91
N GLY A 147 -6.15 19.21 -3.99
CA GLY A 147 -6.87 19.31 -5.25
C GLY A 147 -6.65 20.63 -5.96
N GLU A 148 -6.61 21.74 -5.22
CA GLU A 148 -6.30 23.06 -5.74
C GLU A 148 -4.86 23.14 -6.25
N LEU A 149 -3.89 22.63 -5.48
CA LEU A 149 -2.48 22.64 -5.88
C LEU A 149 -2.21 21.73 -7.07
N ALA A 150 -2.80 20.54 -7.10
CA ALA A 150 -2.73 19.63 -8.24
C ALA A 150 -3.38 20.29 -9.47
N SER A 151 -4.58 20.88 -9.36
CA SER A 151 -5.27 21.49 -10.51
C SER A 151 -4.55 22.75 -11.04
N LYS A 152 -3.91 23.55 -10.18
CA LYS A 152 -3.09 24.69 -10.59
C LYS A 152 -1.74 24.30 -11.21
N GLY A 153 -1.34 23.03 -11.08
CA GLY A 153 -0.11 22.47 -11.65
C GLY A 153 1.17 23.10 -11.08
N ARG A 154 2.28 22.99 -11.83
CA ARG A 154 3.69 23.29 -11.45
C ARG A 154 3.98 24.74 -10.99
N LYS A 155 2.99 25.61 -10.83
CA LYS A 155 3.15 27.06 -10.58
C LYS A 155 3.67 27.42 -9.18
N TYR A 156 3.61 26.49 -8.22
CA TYR A 156 4.04 26.72 -6.83
C TYR A 156 5.28 25.90 -6.42
N GLY A 157 6.02 25.32 -7.36
CA GLY A 157 7.22 24.54 -7.05
C GLY A 157 6.94 23.22 -6.32
N ILE A 158 5.69 22.76 -6.33
CA ILE A 158 5.27 21.42 -5.88
C ILE A 158 5.15 20.55 -7.12
N HIS A 159 5.98 19.52 -7.19
CA HIS A 159 5.99 18.57 -8.29
C HIS A 159 5.70 17.18 -7.75
N PHE A 160 4.82 16.46 -8.45
CA PHE A 160 4.62 15.03 -8.24
C PHE A 160 5.20 14.33 -9.46
N GLN A 161 6.26 13.56 -9.29
CA GLN A 161 6.97 12.91 -10.40
C GLN A 161 7.39 11.49 -10.03
N TRP A 162 7.45 10.61 -11.01
CA TRP A 162 8.02 9.28 -10.80
C TRP A 162 9.51 9.38 -10.52
N ARG A 163 10.01 8.68 -9.49
CA ARG A 163 11.44 8.61 -9.18
C ARG A 163 12.17 7.72 -10.20
N ASP A 164 11.75 6.46 -10.30
CA ASP A 164 12.45 5.45 -11.11
C ASP A 164 11.49 4.58 -11.94
N VAL A 165 10.45 4.04 -11.31
CA VAL A 165 9.55 3.06 -11.92
C VAL A 165 8.13 3.58 -11.89
N VAL A 166 7.48 3.56 -13.05
CA VAL A 166 6.06 3.93 -13.19
C VAL A 166 5.19 2.76 -12.68
N ASN A 167 4.48 2.98 -11.58
CA ASN A 167 3.55 2.01 -10.98
C ASN A 167 2.12 2.58 -10.91
N THR A 168 1.49 2.77 -12.08
CA THR A 168 0.16 3.38 -12.18
C THR A 168 -0.93 2.54 -11.50
N GLU A 169 -0.83 1.21 -11.51
CA GLU A 169 -1.78 0.32 -10.85
C GLU A 169 -1.68 0.42 -9.32
N GLY A 170 -0.46 0.39 -8.78
CA GLY A 170 -0.21 0.62 -7.36
C GLY A 170 -0.68 1.99 -6.89
N LEU A 171 -0.41 3.03 -7.69
CA LEU A 171 -0.87 4.40 -7.41
C LEU A 171 -2.40 4.47 -7.29
N ARG A 172 -3.14 3.89 -8.25
CA ARG A 172 -4.61 3.88 -8.20
C ARG A 172 -5.14 3.16 -6.96
N HIS A 173 -4.52 2.04 -6.59
CA HIS A 173 -4.88 1.32 -5.38
C HIS A 173 -4.61 2.14 -4.12
N ALA A 174 -3.45 2.79 -4.04
CA ALA A 174 -3.08 3.65 -2.92
C ALA A 174 -4.03 4.86 -2.79
N LEU A 175 -4.35 5.55 -3.89
CA LEU A 175 -5.24 6.73 -3.85
C LEU A 175 -6.69 6.39 -3.48
N ARG A 176 -7.16 5.18 -3.80
CA ARG A 176 -8.56 4.77 -3.57
C ARG A 176 -8.97 4.81 -2.10
N ILE A 177 -8.04 4.58 -1.17
CA ILE A 177 -8.35 4.54 0.27
C ILE A 177 -8.70 5.94 0.83
N TYR A 178 -8.21 7.01 0.21
CA TYR A 178 -8.39 8.39 0.68
C TYR A 178 -9.75 8.98 0.32
N SER A 179 -10.56 8.29 -0.47
CA SER A 179 -11.89 8.76 -0.92
C SER A 179 -11.87 10.18 -1.49
N LEU A 180 -10.79 10.53 -2.21
CA LEU A 180 -10.59 11.86 -2.77
C LEU A 180 -11.73 12.22 -3.74
N PRO A 181 -12.16 13.49 -3.79
CA PRO A 181 -13.10 13.96 -4.81
C PRO A 181 -12.58 13.60 -6.21
N PRO A 182 -13.45 13.19 -7.17
CA PRO A 182 -13.02 12.77 -8.50
C PRO A 182 -12.16 13.81 -9.23
N ALA A 183 -12.45 15.11 -9.02
CA ALA A 183 -11.66 16.19 -9.58
C ALA A 183 -10.22 16.21 -9.03
N THR A 184 -10.05 16.04 -7.72
CA THR A 184 -8.74 15.95 -7.04
C THR A 184 -7.96 14.73 -7.49
N LEU A 185 -8.63 13.57 -7.55
CA LEU A 185 -8.02 12.33 -8.02
C LEU A 185 -7.49 12.47 -9.45
N ASN A 186 -8.34 12.97 -10.36
CA ASN A 186 -7.96 13.20 -11.76
C ASN A 186 -6.81 14.21 -11.88
N ALA A 187 -6.82 15.29 -11.09
CA ALA A 187 -5.76 16.28 -11.10
C ALA A 187 -4.42 15.70 -10.61
N LEU A 188 -4.43 14.90 -9.54
CA LEU A 188 -3.24 14.21 -9.04
C LEU A 188 -2.70 13.20 -10.06
N GLU A 189 -3.56 12.32 -10.58
CA GLU A 189 -3.16 11.34 -11.60
C GLU A 189 -2.56 12.04 -12.82
N GLN A 190 -3.16 13.13 -13.31
CA GLN A 190 -2.64 13.88 -14.44
C GLN A 190 -1.28 14.55 -14.14
N ASN A 191 -1.06 15.08 -12.93
CA ASN A 191 0.24 15.68 -12.61
C ASN A 191 1.34 14.63 -12.47
N ILE A 192 1.02 13.48 -11.84
CA ILE A 192 1.97 12.38 -11.63
C ILE A 192 2.34 11.71 -12.96
N THR A 193 1.36 11.53 -13.86
CA THR A 193 1.56 10.79 -15.11
C THR A 193 2.05 11.64 -16.28
N LYS A 194 1.95 12.97 -16.20
CA LYS A 194 2.57 13.85 -17.19
C LYS A 194 4.08 13.83 -16.99
N PRO A 195 4.88 13.40 -17.98
CA PRO A 195 6.33 13.50 -17.88
C PRO A 195 6.71 14.95 -17.57
N GLY A 196 7.54 15.13 -16.54
CA GLY A 196 8.26 16.38 -16.33
C GLY A 196 9.00 16.73 -17.62
N ASP A 197 9.06 18.00 -18.00
CA ASP A 197 9.97 18.51 -19.05
C ASP A 197 11.44 18.44 -18.58
N ALA A 198 11.82 17.36 -17.89
CA ALA A 198 13.10 17.12 -17.26
C ALA A 198 14.06 16.33 -18.16
N LEU A 199 13.80 16.27 -19.47
CA LEU A 199 14.73 15.70 -20.45
C LEU A 199 15.33 16.72 -21.45
N GLU A 200 15.01 18.03 -21.35
CA GLU A 200 15.55 19.03 -22.30
C GLU A 200 16.76 19.85 -21.79
N LEU A 201 17.30 19.58 -20.60
CA LEU A 201 18.46 20.32 -20.07
C LEU A 201 19.81 19.59 -20.17
N SER A 202 19.92 18.51 -20.97
CA SER A 202 21.20 17.83 -21.23
C SER A 202 21.79 18.05 -22.64
N GLY A 203 21.21 18.95 -23.44
CA GLY A 203 21.52 19.05 -24.87
C GLY A 203 22.10 20.38 -25.37
N ASN A 204 22.72 21.23 -24.54
CA ASN A 204 23.30 22.49 -25.04
C ASN A 204 24.53 22.98 -24.24
N VAL A 205 25.60 22.16 -24.19
CA VAL A 205 26.95 22.67 -23.92
C VAL A 205 27.97 21.90 -24.77
N ALA A 206 28.00 22.18 -26.08
CA ALA A 206 29.16 21.94 -26.94
C ALA A 206 28.95 22.64 -28.28
N ASN A 207 29.35 23.92 -28.35
CA ASN A 207 29.95 24.56 -29.53
C ASN A 207 30.16 26.06 -29.24
N GLN A 208 31.27 26.37 -28.57
CA GLN A 208 32.07 27.58 -28.81
C GLN A 208 33.54 27.18 -28.75
#